data_AF-A0A258TBJ6-F1
#
_entry.id   AF-A0A258TBJ6-F1
#
_cell.length_a   1.000
_cell.length_b   1.000
_cell.length_c   1.000
_cell.angle_alpha   90.00
_cell.angle_beta   90.00
_cell.angle_gamma   90.00
#
_symmetry.space_group_name_H-M   'P 1'
#
loop_
_entity.id
_entity.type
_entity.pdbx_description
1 polymer ?
#
loop_
_entity_poly.entity_id
_entity_poly.type
_entity_poly.pdbx_seq_one_letter_code
_entity_poly.pdbx_strand_id
1 'polypeptide(L)'
;MADGIRIEIDDAAVVAALGRLAKATADLSPAMADIASAVLGTTQRRFETESGPGGIKWVPFSPKTLKSMRASRRANPHLLRDRVSPGLYSSQVAHSDATSAEVGTNLVYGPIHQLGGTVKLPEREGSAVFQTVKQGAFTTKDGRRVGSRLRFAKASTRAKSRQEKSFTIRAHEVTIPARPYLGIDDADRAEILAIIEDHIAAASPEVTR
;
A
#
# COMPACT_ATOMS: atom_id res chain seq x y z
N MET A 1 -61.40 -37.70 -40.00
CA MET A 1 -60.37 -37.77 -38.94
C MET A 1 -59.39 -36.66 -39.29
N ALA A 2 -59.27 -35.62 -38.46
CA ALA A 2 -58.47 -34.46 -38.80
C ALA A 2 -56.98 -34.82 -38.67
N ASP A 3 -56.23 -34.73 -39.76
CA ASP A 3 -54.78 -34.85 -39.76
C ASP A 3 -54.19 -33.67 -38.98
N GLY A 4 -53.53 -33.97 -37.86
CA GLY A 4 -52.85 -33.00 -37.03
C GLY A 4 -51.44 -32.72 -37.54
N ILE A 5 -51.07 -31.44 -37.62
CA ILE A 5 -49.70 -31.03 -37.92
C ILE A 5 -48.85 -31.26 -36.67
N ARG A 6 -47.81 -32.10 -36.78
CA ARG A 6 -46.78 -32.30 -35.76
C ARG A 6 -45.56 -31.47 -36.13
N ILE A 7 -45.18 -30.54 -35.26
CA ILE A 7 -43.97 -29.73 -35.38
C ILE A 7 -42.96 -30.27 -34.36
N GLU A 8 -41.81 -30.74 -34.83
CA GLU A 8 -40.65 -31.04 -33.99
C GLU A 8 -39.67 -29.87 -34.10
N ILE A 9 -39.30 -29.30 -32.96
CA ILE A 9 -38.35 -28.18 -32.88
C ILE A 9 -37.10 -28.72 -32.17
N ASP A 10 -35.92 -28.56 -32.79
CA ASP A 10 -34.63 -28.92 -32.21
C ASP A 10 -34.05 -27.72 -31.47
N ASP A 11 -34.26 -27.70 -30.16
CA ASP A 11 -33.94 -26.58 -29.28
C ASP A 11 -32.64 -26.79 -28.50
N ALA A 12 -31.88 -27.84 -28.82
CA ALA A 12 -30.74 -28.26 -28.00
C ALA A 12 -29.71 -27.13 -27.79
N ALA A 13 -29.50 -26.31 -28.82
CA ALA A 13 -28.64 -25.12 -28.76
C ALA A 13 -29.19 -24.04 -27.80
N VAL A 14 -30.51 -23.84 -27.78
CA VAL A 14 -31.20 -22.86 -26.92
C VAL A 14 -31.13 -23.30 -25.46
N VAL A 15 -31.44 -24.57 -25.18
CA VAL A 15 -31.34 -25.15 -23.82
C VAL A 15 -29.89 -25.12 -23.31
N ALA A 16 -28.92 -25.42 -24.17
CA ALA A 16 -27.51 -25.33 -23.82
C ALA A 16 -27.08 -23.88 -23.50
N ALA A 17 -27.58 -22.89 -24.24
CA ALA A 17 -27.31 -21.48 -23.97
C ALA A 17 -27.94 -21.01 -22.64
N LEU A 18 -29.21 -21.35 -22.38
CA LEU A 18 -29.89 -21.08 -21.11
C LEU A 18 -29.16 -21.73 -19.92
N GLY A 19 -28.67 -22.95 -20.09
CA GLY A 19 -27.89 -23.65 -19.06
C GLY A 19 -26.54 -22.98 -18.74
N ARG A 20 -25.88 -22.38 -19.74
CA ARG A 20 -24.65 -21.59 -19.51
C ARG A 20 -24.94 -20.28 -18.80
N LEU A 21 -25.97 -19.55 -19.24
CA LEU A 21 -26.40 -18.31 -18.59
C LEU A 21 -26.78 -18.53 -17.12
N ALA A 22 -27.55 -19.59 -16.84
CA ALA A 22 -27.92 -19.96 -15.47
C ALA A 22 -26.71 -20.31 -14.59
N LYS A 23 -25.67 -20.95 -15.16
CA LYS A 23 -24.45 -21.28 -14.41
C LYS A 23 -23.58 -20.05 -14.15
N ALA A 24 -23.40 -19.19 -15.15
CA ALA A 24 -22.60 -17.97 -15.01
C ALA A 24 -23.21 -16.98 -14.01
N THR A 25 -24.55 -16.93 -13.94
CA THR A 25 -25.25 -16.10 -12.95
C THR A 25 -25.32 -16.74 -11.56
N ALA A 26 -25.05 -18.05 -11.43
CA ALA A 26 -25.06 -18.77 -10.16
C ALA A 26 -23.71 -18.72 -9.42
N ASP A 27 -22.58 -18.58 -10.13
CA ASP A 27 -21.25 -18.48 -9.53
C ASP A 27 -20.50 -17.26 -10.07
N LEU A 28 -20.55 -16.17 -9.31
CA LEU A 28 -19.82 -14.94 -9.60
C LEU A 28 -18.41 -14.93 -9.01
N SER A 29 -17.98 -16.00 -8.33
CA SER A 29 -16.64 -16.07 -7.71
C SER A 29 -15.51 -15.79 -8.71
N PRO A 30 -15.55 -16.28 -9.97
CA PRO A 30 -14.54 -15.93 -10.96
C PRO A 30 -14.51 -14.42 -11.27
N ALA A 31 -15.67 -13.80 -11.46
CA ALA A 31 -15.77 -12.36 -11.73
C ALA A 31 -15.27 -11.54 -10.52
N MET A 32 -15.63 -11.93 -9.30
CA MET A 32 -15.17 -11.26 -8.08
C MET A 32 -13.66 -11.41 -7.86
N ALA A 33 -13.07 -12.56 -8.21
CA ALA A 33 -11.63 -12.77 -8.14
C ALA A 33 -10.87 -11.88 -9.13
N ASP A 34 -11.38 -11.72 -10.34
CA ASP A 34 -10.80 -10.83 -11.35
C ASP A 34 -10.94 -9.35 -10.93
N ILE A 35 -12.10 -8.94 -10.39
CA ILE A 35 -12.31 -7.60 -9.83
C ILE A 35 -11.33 -7.33 -8.68
N ALA A 36 -11.18 -8.26 -7.73
CA ALA A 36 -10.26 -8.11 -6.61
C ALA A 36 -8.81 -7.96 -7.09
N SER A 37 -8.43 -8.73 -8.11
CA SER A 37 -7.10 -8.67 -8.74
C SER A 37 -6.87 -7.34 -9.47
N ALA A 38 -7.86 -6.85 -10.20
CA ALA A 38 -7.80 -5.56 -10.89
C ALA A 38 -7.65 -4.41 -9.89
N VAL A 39 -8.51 -4.36 -8.86
CA VAL A 39 -8.45 -3.31 -7.81
C VAL A 39 -7.11 -3.36 -7.06
N LEU A 40 -6.56 -4.55 -6.81
CA LEU A 40 -5.22 -4.67 -6.22
C LEU A 40 -4.15 -4.10 -7.16
N GLY A 41 -4.25 -4.39 -8.45
CA GLY A 41 -3.35 -3.85 -9.48
C GLY A 41 -3.40 -2.33 -9.55
N THR A 42 -4.58 -1.72 -9.54
CA THR A 42 -4.72 -0.26 -9.55
C THR A 42 -4.23 0.37 -8.24
N THR A 43 -4.49 -0.28 -7.10
CA THR A 43 -3.94 0.14 -5.81
C THR A 43 -2.41 0.10 -5.82
N GLN A 44 -1.78 -0.96 -6.34
CA GLN A 44 -0.32 -1.03 -6.49
C GLN A 44 0.21 0.08 -7.41
N ARG A 45 -0.44 0.33 -8.54
CA ARG A 45 -0.09 1.40 -9.49
C ARG A 45 -0.12 2.78 -8.83
N ARG A 46 -1.05 3.03 -7.89
CA ARG A 46 -1.12 4.29 -7.12
C ARG A 46 0.12 4.53 -6.27
N PHE A 47 0.69 3.49 -5.66
CA PHE A 47 1.98 3.60 -4.98
C PHE A 47 3.12 3.84 -5.96
N GLU A 48 3.13 3.16 -7.11
CA GLU A 48 4.19 3.33 -8.11
C GLU A 48 4.23 4.74 -8.69
N THR A 49 3.04 5.31 -8.92
CA THR A 49 2.86 6.64 -9.48
C THR A 49 2.79 7.74 -8.42
N GLU A 50 2.74 7.40 -7.14
CA GLU A 50 2.55 8.34 -6.01
C GLU A 50 1.31 9.22 -6.19
N SER A 51 0.23 8.63 -6.69
CA SER A 51 -1.05 9.27 -6.97
C SER A 51 -2.18 8.45 -6.38
N GLY A 52 -3.20 9.09 -5.82
CA GLY A 52 -4.41 8.43 -5.35
C GLY A 52 -5.47 8.22 -6.45
N PRO A 53 -6.70 7.84 -6.06
CA PRO A 53 -7.84 7.75 -6.98
C PRO A 53 -8.02 9.05 -7.78
N GLY A 54 -8.34 8.92 -9.07
CA GLY A 54 -8.47 10.07 -9.98
C GLY A 54 -7.13 10.72 -10.36
N GLY A 55 -6.02 10.06 -10.09
CA GLY A 55 -4.67 10.53 -10.46
C GLY A 55 -4.10 11.64 -9.58
N ILE A 56 -4.79 12.01 -8.49
CA ILE A 56 -4.39 13.11 -7.60
C ILE A 56 -3.06 12.76 -6.93
N LYS A 57 -1.99 13.51 -7.24
CA LYS A 57 -0.66 13.30 -6.66
C LYS A 57 -0.68 13.44 -5.14
N TRP A 58 0.00 12.52 -4.47
CA TRP A 58 0.17 12.58 -3.02
C TRP A 58 1.05 13.74 -2.59
N VAL A 59 0.84 14.19 -1.35
CA VAL A 59 1.68 15.23 -0.75
C VAL A 59 3.13 14.73 -0.64
N PRO A 60 4.10 15.45 -1.23
CA PRO A 60 5.49 15.05 -1.27
C PRO A 60 6.13 15.07 0.13
N PHE A 61 7.37 14.57 0.22
CA PHE A 61 8.16 14.72 1.43
C PHE A 61 8.40 16.21 1.73
N SER A 62 8.40 16.57 3.02
CA SER A 62 8.77 17.92 3.43
C SER A 62 10.24 18.22 3.06
N PRO A 63 10.61 19.48 2.78
CA PRO A 63 11.99 19.86 2.50
C PRO A 63 12.95 19.47 3.63
N LYS A 64 12.49 19.55 4.88
CA LYS A 64 13.24 19.14 6.07
C LYS A 64 13.52 17.64 6.06
N THR A 65 12.52 16.83 5.72
CA THR A 65 12.67 15.38 5.60
C THR A 65 13.69 15.04 4.52
N LEU A 66 13.56 15.63 3.32
CA LEU A 66 14.50 15.41 2.22
C LEU A 66 15.94 15.77 2.64
N LYS A 67 16.15 16.92 3.29
CA LYS A 67 17.48 17.34 3.77
C LYS A 67 18.08 16.37 4.79
N SER A 68 17.25 15.75 5.63
CA SER A 68 17.69 14.75 6.62
C SER A 68 18.01 13.38 6.02
N MET A 69 17.50 13.07 4.82
CA MET A 69 17.77 11.80 4.16
C MET A 69 19.23 11.68 3.72
N ARG A 70 19.75 10.45 3.74
CA ARG A 70 21.02 10.09 3.12
C ARG A 70 21.02 10.47 1.64
N ALA A 71 22.15 10.95 1.13
CA ALA A 71 22.27 11.43 -0.26
C ALA A 71 21.77 10.39 -1.29
N SER A 72 22.11 9.11 -1.10
CA SER A 72 21.67 8.02 -1.97
C SER A 72 20.14 7.84 -2.00
N ARG A 73 19.47 8.01 -0.85
CA ARG A 73 17.99 7.93 -0.77
C ARG A 73 17.33 9.20 -1.28
N ARG A 74 17.95 10.37 -1.07
CA ARG A 74 17.43 11.65 -1.54
C ARG A 74 17.44 11.78 -3.07
N ALA A 75 18.35 11.09 -3.75
CA ALA A 75 18.42 11.11 -5.22
C ALA A 75 17.17 10.51 -5.88
N ASN A 76 16.53 9.53 -5.25
CA ASN A 76 15.28 8.94 -5.72
C ASN A 76 14.40 8.55 -4.51
N PRO A 77 13.67 9.53 -3.93
CA PRO A 77 12.84 9.28 -2.77
C PRO A 77 11.49 8.69 -3.21
N HIS A 78 11.13 7.52 -2.69
CA HIS A 78 9.81 6.93 -2.90
C HIS A 78 8.91 7.11 -1.68
N LEU A 79 7.71 7.63 -1.88
CA LEU A 79 6.67 7.72 -0.86
C LEU A 79 6.05 6.35 -0.63
N LEU A 80 5.91 5.96 0.64
CA LEU A 80 5.20 4.74 1.08
C LEU A 80 5.70 3.41 0.45
N ARG A 81 6.87 3.43 -0.20
CA ARG A 81 7.56 2.27 -0.78
C ARG A 81 8.95 2.10 -0.16
N ASP A 82 9.07 2.36 1.14
CA ASP A 82 10.34 2.20 1.83
C ASP A 82 10.78 0.74 1.80
N ARG A 83 12.10 0.50 1.88
CA ARG A 83 12.70 -0.85 1.79
C ARG A 83 12.53 -1.68 3.07
N VAL A 84 11.60 -1.29 3.94
CA VAL A 84 11.28 -2.02 5.17
C VAL A 84 10.32 -3.14 4.79
N SER A 85 10.59 -4.37 5.23
CA SER A 85 9.76 -5.53 4.94
C SER A 85 9.06 -6.04 6.22
N PRO A 86 7.73 -6.23 6.22
CA PRO A 86 6.79 -5.84 5.16
C PRO A 86 6.48 -4.34 5.19
N GLY A 87 6.59 -3.67 4.04
CA GLY A 87 6.19 -2.27 3.85
C GLY A 87 4.76 -2.19 3.34
N LEU A 88 4.13 -1.00 3.40
CA LEU A 88 2.73 -0.83 3.02
C LEU A 88 2.46 -1.37 1.61
N TYR A 89 3.30 -1.00 0.65
CA TYR A 89 3.25 -1.50 -0.72
C TYR A 89 3.28 -3.04 -0.83
N SER A 90 4.18 -3.71 -0.11
CA SER A 90 4.35 -5.17 -0.20
C SER A 90 3.37 -5.97 0.66
N SER A 91 2.55 -5.30 1.47
CA SER A 91 1.61 -5.92 2.41
C SER A 91 0.16 -5.89 1.93
N GLN A 92 -0.07 -5.40 0.72
CA GLN A 92 -1.40 -5.30 0.13
C GLN A 92 -1.89 -6.70 -0.25
N VAL A 93 -3.11 -7.02 0.13
CA VAL A 93 -3.77 -8.31 -0.13
C VAL A 93 -5.13 -8.07 -0.75
N ALA A 94 -5.53 -9.00 -1.60
CA ALA A 94 -6.87 -9.07 -2.17
C ALA A 94 -7.55 -10.35 -1.71
N HIS A 95 -8.84 -10.24 -1.40
CA HIS A 95 -9.72 -11.35 -1.06
C HIS A 95 -11.00 -11.23 -1.89
N SER A 96 -11.62 -12.36 -2.21
CA SER A 96 -12.91 -12.38 -2.90
C SER A 96 -13.72 -13.60 -2.47
N ASP A 97 -15.03 -13.44 -2.55
CA ASP A 97 -16.02 -14.52 -2.46
C ASP A 97 -17.02 -14.40 -3.62
N ALA A 98 -18.09 -15.20 -3.62
CA ALA A 98 -19.10 -15.19 -4.68
C ALA A 98 -19.88 -13.87 -4.80
N THR A 99 -19.73 -12.94 -3.87
CA THR A 99 -20.51 -11.70 -3.77
C THR A 99 -19.67 -10.46 -3.45
N SER A 100 -18.41 -10.63 -3.06
CA SER A 100 -17.55 -9.55 -2.59
C SER A 100 -16.14 -9.64 -3.18
N ALA A 101 -15.54 -8.47 -3.36
CA ALA A 101 -14.14 -8.29 -3.71
C ALA A 101 -13.55 -7.24 -2.77
N GLU A 102 -12.48 -7.59 -2.07
CA GLU A 102 -11.87 -6.79 -1.01
C GLU A 102 -10.38 -6.61 -1.27
N VAL A 103 -9.87 -5.39 -1.01
CA VAL A 103 -8.43 -5.08 -1.07
C VAL A 103 -8.04 -4.30 0.17
N GLY A 104 -6.95 -4.70 0.81
CA GLY A 104 -6.51 -4.10 2.07
C GLY A 104 -5.08 -4.42 2.47
N THR A 105 -4.74 -4.08 3.70
CA THR A 105 -3.44 -4.34 4.33
C THR A 105 -3.64 -4.61 5.81
N ASN A 106 -2.79 -5.47 6.38
CA ASN A 106 -2.78 -5.75 7.82
C ASN A 106 -1.91 -4.77 8.63
N LEU A 107 -1.27 -3.79 7.98
CA LEU A 107 -0.38 -2.85 8.68
C LEU A 107 -1.19 -1.79 9.43
N VAL A 108 -0.95 -1.70 10.75
CA VAL A 108 -1.64 -0.77 11.67
C VAL A 108 -1.51 0.70 11.25
N TYR A 109 -0.44 1.07 10.54
CA TYR A 109 -0.23 2.44 10.07
C TYR A 109 -0.84 2.71 8.68
N GLY A 110 -1.39 1.72 7.99
CA GLY A 110 -2.09 1.90 6.71
C GLY A 110 -3.24 2.92 6.79
N PRO A 111 -4.16 2.81 7.77
CA PRO A 111 -5.28 3.74 7.92
C PRO A 111 -4.88 5.21 8.03
N ILE A 112 -3.82 5.54 8.77
CA ILE A 112 -3.37 6.93 8.92
C ILE A 112 -2.75 7.48 7.62
N HIS A 113 -2.28 6.62 6.72
CA HIS A 113 -1.89 7.05 5.37
C HIS A 113 -3.08 7.17 4.44
N GLN A 114 -4.10 6.30 4.55
CA GLN A 114 -5.32 6.41 3.75
C GLN A 114 -6.09 7.69 4.08
N LEU A 115 -6.32 7.94 5.37
CA LEU A 115 -7.23 8.99 5.86
C LEU A 115 -6.51 10.27 6.30
N GLY A 116 -5.20 10.20 6.54
CA GLY A 116 -4.47 11.25 7.25
C GLY A 116 -4.79 11.25 8.74
N GLY A 117 -4.10 12.11 9.49
CA GLY A 117 -4.37 12.26 10.92
C GLY A 117 -3.24 12.92 11.70
N THR A 118 -3.49 13.12 12.99
CA THR A 118 -2.51 13.71 13.90
C THR A 118 -2.19 12.73 15.02
N VAL A 119 -0.92 12.40 15.18
CA VAL A 119 -0.42 11.54 16.26
C VAL A 119 0.06 12.42 17.39
N LYS A 120 -0.49 12.23 18.59
CA LYS A 120 -0.05 12.93 19.80
C LYS A 120 1.02 12.11 20.49
N LEU A 121 2.21 12.69 20.67
CA LEU A 121 3.28 12.07 21.43
C LEU A 121 3.36 12.77 22.80
N PRO A 122 3.08 12.06 23.90
CA PRO A 122 3.18 12.65 25.24
C PRO A 122 4.64 12.97 25.59
N GLU A 123 4.79 13.80 26.61
CA GLU A 123 6.09 14.09 27.19
C GLU A 123 6.72 12.80 27.72
N ARG A 124 8.02 12.63 27.48
CA ARG A 124 8.78 11.49 27.99
C ARG A 124 10.21 11.88 28.32
N GLU A 125 10.77 11.23 29.32
CA GLU A 125 12.20 11.32 29.61
C GLU A 125 12.98 10.32 28.75
N GLY A 126 14.14 10.75 28.26
CA GLY A 126 15.11 9.90 27.60
C GLY A 126 16.47 10.05 28.29
N SER A 127 17.29 9.01 28.24
CA SER A 127 18.69 9.10 28.65
C SER A 127 19.62 8.85 27.48
N ALA A 128 20.72 9.59 27.44
CA ALA A 128 21.82 9.35 26.52
C ALA A 128 23.08 9.07 27.33
N VAL A 129 23.75 7.98 26.97
CA VAL A 129 25.03 7.61 27.57
C VAL A 129 26.15 8.18 26.73
N PHE A 130 27.10 8.83 27.40
CA PHE A 130 28.29 9.41 26.83
C PHE A 130 29.52 8.76 27.44
N GLN A 131 30.61 8.76 26.68
CA GLN A 131 31.94 8.43 27.17
C GLN A 131 32.93 9.47 26.70
N THR A 132 33.90 9.82 27.55
CA THR A 132 35.01 10.68 27.15
C THR A 132 36.15 9.82 26.62
N VAL A 133 36.52 10.03 25.36
CA VAL A 133 37.62 9.33 24.68
C VAL A 133 38.93 10.14 24.72
N LYS A 134 40.06 9.47 24.45
CA LYS A 134 41.40 10.08 24.51
C LYS A 134 41.70 11.08 23.40
N GLN A 135 41.01 11.00 22.26
CA GLN A 135 41.24 11.83 21.08
C GLN A 135 39.97 12.59 20.67
N GLY A 136 40.14 13.70 19.95
CA GLY A 136 39.04 14.52 19.40
C GLY A 136 38.13 13.76 18.42
N ALA A 137 37.10 14.44 17.90
CA ALA A 137 36.11 13.85 17.00
C ALA A 137 36.59 13.71 15.57
N PHE A 138 37.22 14.77 15.11
CA PHE A 138 37.59 14.95 13.72
C PHE A 138 39.10 14.77 13.58
N THR A 139 39.50 14.27 12.43
CA THR A 139 40.90 14.26 12.01
C THR A 139 41.05 15.34 10.96
N THR A 140 41.94 16.30 11.18
CA THR A 140 42.32 17.31 10.18
C THR A 140 43.11 16.65 9.06
N LYS A 141 43.21 17.28 7.88
CA LYS A 141 44.06 16.80 6.78
C LYS A 141 45.50 16.52 7.21
N ASP A 142 46.02 17.29 8.18
CA ASP A 142 47.36 17.13 8.77
C ASP A 142 47.47 15.98 9.80
N GLY A 143 46.46 15.12 9.91
CA GLY A 143 46.44 13.98 10.85
C GLY A 143 46.17 14.33 12.32
N ARG A 144 46.07 15.61 12.67
CA ARG A 144 45.76 16.05 14.04
C ARG A 144 44.31 15.76 14.42
N ARG A 145 44.09 15.28 15.65
CA ARG A 145 42.75 14.99 16.20
C ARG A 145 42.21 16.20 16.94
N VAL A 146 41.10 16.77 16.49
CA VAL A 146 40.49 18.00 17.00
C VAL A 146 39.01 17.82 17.34
N GLY A 147 38.45 18.76 18.11
CA GLY A 147 37.04 18.79 18.48
C GLY A 147 36.70 18.00 19.76
N SER A 148 35.40 17.93 20.06
CA SER A 148 34.90 17.38 21.34
C SER A 148 35.34 15.94 21.56
N ARG A 149 35.79 15.63 22.78
CA ARG A 149 36.16 14.28 23.25
C ARG A 149 34.97 13.48 23.78
N LEU A 150 33.81 14.11 23.94
CA LEU A 150 32.58 13.46 24.39
C LEU A 150 31.93 12.73 23.21
N ARG A 151 31.64 11.44 23.38
CA ARG A 151 31.02 10.58 22.36
C ARG A 151 29.78 9.91 22.92
N PHE A 152 28.76 9.74 22.08
CA PHE A 152 27.69 8.79 22.39
C PHE A 152 28.30 7.40 22.59
N ALA A 153 27.83 6.71 23.62
CA ALA A 153 28.25 5.38 24.00
C ALA A 153 27.02 4.48 24.11
N LYS A 154 27.23 3.16 23.99
CA LYS A 154 26.16 2.19 24.22
C LYS A 154 25.76 2.22 25.69
N ALA A 155 24.51 1.88 25.98
CA ALA A 155 24.03 1.80 27.36
C ALA A 155 24.87 0.85 28.23
N SER A 156 25.33 -0.25 27.64
CA SER A 156 26.17 -1.29 28.27
C SER A 156 27.65 -0.94 28.41
N THR A 157 28.08 0.25 27.98
CA THR A 157 29.48 0.68 28.10
C THR A 157 29.94 0.70 29.56
N ARG A 158 31.06 0.05 29.85
CA ARG A 158 31.68 -0.01 31.20
C ARG A 158 32.88 0.92 31.38
N ALA A 159 33.05 1.92 30.51
CA ALA A 159 34.15 2.87 30.60
C ALA A 159 34.06 3.67 31.91
N LYS A 160 35.19 3.90 32.59
CA LYS A 160 35.25 4.74 33.80
C LYS A 160 34.75 6.17 33.56
N SER A 161 34.88 6.66 32.32
CA SER A 161 34.39 7.98 31.89
C SER A 161 32.93 7.98 31.39
N ARG A 162 32.16 6.92 31.68
CA ARG A 162 30.72 6.83 31.37
C ARG A 162 29.99 7.95 32.10
N GLN A 163 29.19 8.70 31.35
CA GLN A 163 28.31 9.74 31.87
C GLN A 163 26.93 9.51 31.30
N GLU A 164 25.93 9.47 32.15
CA GLU A 164 24.53 9.35 31.73
C GLU A 164 23.86 10.72 31.91
N LYS A 165 23.23 11.22 30.86
CA LYS A 165 22.47 12.47 30.90
C LYS A 165 21.03 12.19 30.54
N SER A 166 20.12 12.53 31.46
CA SER A 166 18.69 12.58 31.19
C SER A 166 18.33 13.86 30.44
N PHE A 167 17.30 13.77 29.60
CA PHE A 167 16.70 14.90 28.91
C PHE A 167 15.21 14.65 28.71
N THR A 168 14.42 15.72 28.74
CA THR A 168 12.98 15.65 28.55
C THR A 168 12.64 15.95 27.10
N ILE A 169 11.89 15.05 26.47
CA ILE A 169 11.26 15.28 25.17
C ILE A 169 9.84 15.75 25.45
N ARG A 170 9.60 17.05 25.22
CA ARG A 170 8.28 17.67 25.42
C ARG A 170 7.20 17.00 24.55
N ALA A 171 5.97 17.03 25.07
CA ALA A 171 4.80 16.61 24.31
C ALA A 171 4.69 17.40 23.00
N HIS A 172 4.42 16.71 21.90
CA HIS A 172 4.23 17.33 20.59
C HIS A 172 3.34 16.47 19.71
N GLU A 173 2.75 17.11 18.71
CA GLU A 173 1.89 16.46 17.74
C GLU A 173 2.58 16.36 16.39
N VAL A 174 2.30 15.26 15.67
CA VAL A 174 2.81 15.02 14.32
C VAL A 174 1.63 14.83 13.39
N THR A 175 1.44 15.77 12.48
CA THR A 175 0.41 15.68 11.43
C THR A 175 0.94 14.90 10.23
N ILE A 176 0.18 13.88 9.83
CA ILE A 176 0.44 13.04 8.67
C ILE A 176 -0.63 13.35 7.62
N PRO A 177 -0.24 13.84 6.42
CA PRO A 177 -1.21 14.11 5.36
C PRO A 177 -1.77 12.81 4.80
N ALA A 178 -3.02 12.86 4.35
CA ALA A 178 -3.66 11.77 3.63
C ALA A 178 -2.95 11.50 2.30
N ARG A 179 -2.78 10.22 1.99
CA ARG A 179 -2.23 9.65 0.76
C ARG A 179 -3.15 8.50 0.38
N PRO A 180 -4.37 8.80 -0.07
CA PRO A 180 -5.37 7.77 -0.34
C PRO A 180 -4.85 6.87 -1.46
N TYR A 181 -4.78 5.58 -1.17
CA TYR A 181 -4.39 4.53 -2.13
C TYR A 181 -5.56 3.59 -2.42
N LEU A 182 -6.47 3.40 -1.46
CA LEU A 182 -7.73 2.71 -1.66
C LEU A 182 -8.80 3.69 -2.17
N GLY A 183 -9.68 3.18 -3.04
CA GLY A 183 -10.79 3.92 -3.64
C GLY A 183 -11.05 3.45 -5.06
N ILE A 184 -12.23 3.75 -5.58
CA ILE A 184 -12.64 3.43 -6.96
C ILE A 184 -12.91 4.74 -7.69
N ASP A 185 -12.10 5.04 -8.70
CA ASP A 185 -12.30 6.17 -9.62
C ASP A 185 -13.04 5.73 -10.90
N ASP A 186 -13.18 6.65 -11.86
CA ASP A 186 -13.93 6.37 -13.10
C ASP A 186 -13.22 5.36 -14.00
N ALA A 187 -11.89 5.31 -13.97
CA ALA A 187 -11.13 4.34 -14.73
C ALA A 187 -11.27 2.94 -14.10
N ASP A 188 -11.18 2.86 -12.77
CA ASP A 188 -11.45 1.60 -12.06
C ASP A 188 -12.88 1.10 -12.32
N ARG A 189 -13.88 2.00 -12.32
CA ARG A 189 -15.28 1.64 -12.66
C ARG A 189 -15.40 1.05 -14.05
N ALA A 190 -14.75 1.66 -15.05
CA ALA A 190 -14.78 1.16 -16.41
C ALA A 190 -14.11 -0.22 -16.54
N GLU A 191 -12.99 -0.43 -15.84
CA GLU A 191 -12.30 -1.73 -15.81
C GLU A 191 -13.16 -2.81 -15.14
N ILE A 192 -13.80 -2.50 -14.01
CA ILE A 192 -14.72 -3.42 -13.32
C ILE A 192 -15.91 -3.78 -14.23
N LEU A 193 -16.49 -2.80 -14.92
CA LEU A 193 -17.59 -3.06 -15.86
C LEU A 193 -17.14 -3.93 -17.03
N ALA A 194 -15.95 -3.68 -17.59
CA ALA A 194 -15.40 -4.50 -18.67
C ALA A 194 -15.19 -5.96 -18.22
N ILE A 195 -14.68 -6.19 -17.00
CA ILE A 195 -14.55 -7.53 -16.43
C ILE A 195 -15.93 -8.20 -16.34
N ILE A 196 -16.94 -7.49 -15.85
CA ILE A 196 -18.31 -8.02 -15.76
C ILE A 196 -18.86 -8.37 -17.15
N GLU A 197 -18.68 -7.49 -18.13
CA GLU A 197 -19.10 -7.71 -19.51
C GLU A 197 -18.41 -8.92 -20.14
N ASP A 198 -17.11 -9.10 -19.91
CA ASP A 198 -16.35 -10.26 -20.38
C ASP A 198 -16.89 -11.57 -19.80
N HIS A 199 -17.21 -11.59 -18.50
CA HIS A 199 -17.82 -12.76 -17.84
C HIS A 199 -19.25 -13.05 -18.37
N ILE A 200 -20.03 -12.02 -18.67
CA ILE A 200 -21.36 -12.16 -19.29
C ILE A 200 -21.23 -12.70 -20.73
N ALA A 201 -20.28 -12.17 -21.51
CA ALA A 201 -20.03 -12.60 -22.89
C ALA A 201 -19.53 -14.05 -22.94
N ALA A 202 -18.64 -14.44 -22.02
CA ALA A 202 -18.18 -15.83 -21.90
C ALA A 202 -19.34 -16.81 -21.60
N ALA A 203 -20.37 -16.35 -20.87
CA ALA A 203 -21.57 -17.15 -20.61
C ALA A 203 -22.48 -17.30 -21.84
N SER A 204 -22.47 -16.30 -22.73
CA SER A 204 -23.34 -16.22 -23.91
C SER A 204 -22.50 -16.09 -25.19
N PRO A 205 -21.75 -17.14 -25.60
CA PRO A 205 -21.05 -17.09 -26.89
C PRO A 205 -22.07 -16.87 -28.00
N GLU A 206 -21.81 -15.91 -28.89
CA GLU A 206 -22.66 -15.62 -30.04
C GLU A 206 -23.03 -16.94 -30.74
N VAL A 207 -24.34 -17.15 -30.93
CA VAL A 207 -24.83 -18.22 -31.79
C VAL A 207 -24.44 -17.80 -33.20
N THR A 208 -23.34 -18.34 -33.72
CA THR A 208 -22.96 -18.20 -35.13
C THR A 208 -24.18 -18.56 -35.97
N ARG A 209 -24.68 -17.57 -36.71
CA ARG A 209 -25.90 -17.63 -37.49
C ARG A 209 -25.71 -18.42 -38.79
#